data_AF-A0AAV9ALB2-F1
#
_entry.id   AF-A0AAV9ALB2-F1
#
_cell.length_a   1.000
_cell.length_b   1.000
_cell.length_c   1.000
_cell.angle_alpha   90.00
_cell.angle_beta   90.00
_cell.angle_gamma   90.00
#
_symmetry.space_group_name_H-M   'P 1'
#
loop_
_entity.id
_entity.type
_entity.pdbx_description
1 polymer ?
#
loop_
_entity_poly.entity_id
_entity_poly.type
_entity_poly.pdbx_seq_one_letter_code
_entity_poly.pdbx_strand_id
1 'polypeptide(L)'
;MELITGQPALMNNTNTENAPHSGHRSVVDLILSAFADGQDTPVRLVECMDPALVSFHRDSLLQMALLSKDCVDEDRKRRPDMSKVVLRLSRILVSSREPHGL
;
A
#
# COMPACT_ATOMS: atom_id res chain seq x y z
N MET A 1 11.89 8.59 -3.82
CA MET A 1 13.17 8.93 -4.48
C MET A 1 13.61 7.72 -5.28
N GLU A 2 14.01 7.89 -6.53
CA GLU A 2 14.61 6.82 -7.32
C GLU A 2 15.93 6.40 -6.68
N LEU A 3 16.17 5.09 -6.60
CA LEU A 3 17.39 4.52 -6.04
C LEU A 3 18.65 4.88 -6.84
N ILE A 4 18.49 5.09 -8.16
CA ILE A 4 19.60 5.32 -9.08
C ILE A 4 19.97 6.80 -9.14
N THR A 5 18.97 7.68 -9.19
CA THR A 5 19.19 9.12 -9.47
C THR A 5 19.01 10.01 -8.24
N GLY A 6 18.42 9.49 -7.16
CA GLY A 6 18.03 10.29 -6.01
C GLY A 6 16.98 11.36 -6.33
N GLN A 7 16.35 11.33 -7.50
CA GLN A 7 15.26 12.24 -7.85
C GLN A 7 13.93 11.74 -7.27
N PRO A 8 12.89 12.58 -7.15
CA PRO A 8 11.54 12.09 -6.87
C PRO A 8 11.19 10.98 -7.87
N ALA A 9 10.72 9.82 -7.36
CA ALA A 9 10.46 8.64 -8.20
C ALA A 9 9.34 8.84 -9.22
N LEU A 10 8.63 9.95 -9.10
CA LEU A 10 7.51 10.35 -9.92
C LEU A 10 7.66 11.84 -10.15
N MET A 11 8.06 12.22 -11.36
CA MET A 11 8.01 13.61 -11.79
C MET A 11 6.55 13.95 -12.07
N ASN A 12 5.98 14.90 -11.33
CA ASN A 12 4.71 15.51 -11.70
C ASN A 12 5.02 16.44 -12.88
N ASN A 13 4.87 15.96 -14.10
CA ASN A 13 4.98 16.76 -15.32
C ASN A 13 3.74 17.66 -15.46
N THR A 14 3.59 18.61 -14.54
CA THR A 14 2.62 19.71 -14.66
C THR A 14 3.18 20.74 -15.62
N ASN A 15 3.13 20.44 -16.92
CA ASN A 15 3.30 21.43 -17.97
C ASN A 15 2.46 21.04 -19.20
N THR A 16 1.16 20.84 -19.01
CA THR A 16 0.17 20.89 -20.10
C THR A 16 -1.20 21.15 -19.48
N GLU A 17 -1.69 22.38 -19.65
CA GLU A 17 -3.07 22.75 -19.42
C GLU A 17 -3.98 21.86 -20.29
N ASN A 18 -5.07 21.34 -19.72
CA ASN A 18 -6.21 20.68 -20.40
C ASN A 18 -6.11 19.18 -20.75
N ALA A 19 -5.86 18.32 -19.76
CA ALA A 19 -6.31 16.91 -19.81
C ALA A 19 -6.92 16.48 -18.46
N PRO A 20 -7.98 15.63 -18.43
CA PRO A 20 -8.52 15.07 -17.20
C PRO A 20 -7.54 14.06 -16.59
N HIS A 21 -6.51 14.59 -15.92
CA HIS A 21 -5.92 14.10 -14.68
C HIS A 21 -5.74 12.57 -14.56
N SER A 22 -5.01 11.93 -15.47
CA SER A 22 -4.26 10.72 -15.11
C SER A 22 -2.89 11.13 -14.54
N GLY A 23 -2.91 11.88 -13.45
CA GLY A 23 -1.69 12.22 -12.73
C GLY A 23 -1.05 10.94 -12.23
N HIS A 24 0.23 10.72 -12.57
CA HIS A 24 1.00 9.60 -12.04
C HIS A 24 1.08 9.72 -10.52
N ARG A 25 0.21 8.99 -9.83
CA ARG A 25 0.17 8.99 -8.37
C ARG A 25 1.20 8.03 -7.81
N SER A 26 1.87 8.42 -6.72
CA SER A 26 2.71 7.49 -5.97
C SER A 26 1.91 6.31 -5.47
N VAL A 27 2.48 5.11 -5.56
CA VAL A 27 1.90 3.92 -4.91
C VAL A 27 1.71 4.18 -3.42
N VAL A 28 2.63 4.94 -2.80
CA VAL A 28 2.51 5.39 -1.42
C VAL A 28 1.29 6.30 -1.24
N ASP A 29 1.13 7.33 -2.06
CA ASP A 29 -0.02 8.24 -1.98
C ASP A 29 -1.35 7.55 -2.25
N LEU A 30 -1.35 6.58 -3.18
CA LEU A 30 -2.51 5.76 -3.52
C LEU A 30 -2.97 5.00 -2.27
N ILE A 31 -2.06 4.25 -1.65
CA ILE A 31 -2.34 3.44 -0.46
C ILE A 31 -2.70 4.33 0.73
N LEU A 32 -1.95 5.42 1.00
CA LEU A 32 -2.24 6.33 2.11
C LEU A 32 -3.61 6.99 1.96
N SER A 33 -4.06 7.27 0.74
CA SER A 33 -5.40 7.81 0.51
C SER A 33 -6.53 6.82 0.75
N ALA A 34 -6.27 5.52 0.67
CA ALA A 34 -7.23 4.50 1.07
C ALA A 34 -7.43 4.49 2.60
N PHE A 35 -6.47 5.02 3.36
CA PHE A 35 -6.52 5.18 4.81
C PHE A 35 -7.00 6.57 5.28
N ALA A 36 -7.35 7.48 4.38
CA ALA A 36 -7.84 8.80 4.75
C ALA A 36 -9.23 8.73 5.39
N ASP A 37 -9.46 9.57 6.42
CA ASP A 37 -10.69 9.58 7.20
C ASP A 37 -11.94 9.85 6.35
N GLY A 38 -13.01 9.08 6.59
CA GLY A 38 -14.35 9.31 6.03
C GLY A 38 -14.88 8.29 5.02
N GLN A 39 -14.12 7.22 4.68
CA GLN A 39 -14.60 6.14 3.82
C GLN A 39 -14.22 4.75 4.36
N ASP A 40 -14.94 3.71 3.90
CA ASP A 40 -14.62 2.31 4.20
C ASP A 40 -13.25 1.93 3.61
N THR A 41 -12.20 2.05 4.42
CA THR A 41 -10.82 1.64 4.13
C THR A 41 -10.70 0.30 3.39
N PRO A 42 -11.40 -0.79 3.76
CA PRO A 42 -11.28 -2.06 3.05
C PRO A 42 -11.83 -2.04 1.62
N VAL A 43 -12.77 -1.15 1.29
CA VAL A 43 -13.29 -1.00 -0.09
C VAL A 43 -12.25 -0.30 -0.96
N ARG A 44 -11.71 0.81 -0.47
CA ARG A 44 -10.67 1.61 -1.15
C ARG A 44 -9.37 0.84 -1.36
N LEU A 45 -9.01 -0.04 -0.44
CA LEU A 45 -7.84 -0.91 -0.59
C LEU A 45 -8.02 -1.92 -1.73
N VAL A 46 -9.23 -2.46 -1.93
CA VAL A 46 -9.52 -3.39 -3.04
C VAL A 46 -9.38 -2.70 -4.40
N GLU A 47 -9.77 -1.43 -4.51
CA GLU A 47 -9.58 -0.63 -5.74
C GLU A 47 -8.10 -0.44 -6.11
N CYS A 48 -7.21 -0.57 -5.13
CA CYS A 48 -5.76 -0.42 -5.32
C CYS A 48 -5.07 -1.75 -5.66
N MET A 49 -5.81 -2.87 -5.72
CA MET A 49 -5.24 -4.18 -5.95
C MET A 49 -4.99 -4.48 -7.42
N ASP A 50 -3.99 -5.33 -7.65
CA ASP A 50 -3.74 -5.89 -8.97
C ASP A 50 -4.99 -6.67 -9.46
N PRO A 51 -5.61 -6.27 -10.59
CA PRO A 51 -6.74 -6.98 -11.16
C PRO A 51 -6.44 -8.44 -11.51
N ALA A 52 -5.17 -8.82 -11.69
CA ALA A 52 -4.76 -10.19 -11.94
C ALA A 52 -4.75 -11.06 -10.66
N LEU A 53 -4.93 -10.47 -9.47
CA LEU A 53 -4.95 -11.23 -8.22
C LEU A 53 -6.28 -11.97 -8.08
N VAL A 54 -6.25 -13.28 -8.37
CA VAL A 54 -7.44 -14.14 -8.50
C VAL A 54 -8.21 -14.30 -7.18
N SER A 55 -7.51 -14.40 -6.05
CA SER A 55 -8.14 -14.56 -4.74
C SER A 55 -7.22 -14.09 -3.63
N PHE A 56 -7.79 -13.45 -2.62
CA PHE A 56 -7.09 -13.01 -1.43
C PHE A 56 -8.07 -12.91 -0.26
N HIS A 57 -7.54 -13.08 0.95
CA HIS A 57 -8.31 -12.88 2.17
C HIS A 57 -8.33 -11.39 2.54
N ARG A 58 -9.50 -10.84 2.87
CA ARG A 58 -9.65 -9.40 3.15
C ARG A 58 -8.83 -8.95 4.36
N ASP A 59 -8.72 -9.78 5.39
CA ASP A 59 -7.91 -9.43 6.57
C ASP A 59 -6.43 -9.48 6.26
N SER A 60 -6.01 -10.43 5.42
CA SER A 60 -4.63 -10.48 4.93
C SER A 60 -4.29 -9.25 4.10
N LEU A 61 -5.19 -8.79 3.23
CA LEU A 61 -5.04 -7.53 2.49
C LEU A 61 -4.89 -6.34 3.45
N LEU A 62 -5.76 -6.22 4.44
CA LEU A 62 -5.73 -5.12 5.39
C LEU A 62 -4.42 -5.12 6.20
N GLN A 63 -3.98 -6.29 6.69
CA GLN A 63 -2.74 -6.42 7.44
C GLN A 63 -1.51 -6.11 6.58
N MET A 64 -1.50 -6.53 5.30
CA MET A 64 -0.45 -6.16 4.34
C MET A 64 -0.41 -4.65 4.11
N ALA A 65 -1.58 -4.02 3.96
CA ALA A 65 -1.68 -2.58 3.75
C ALA A 65 -1.24 -1.77 4.98
N LEU A 66 -1.58 -2.23 6.18
CA LEU A 66 -1.10 -1.61 7.42
C LEU A 66 0.42 -1.76 7.58
N LEU A 67 0.97 -2.94 7.26
CA LEU A 67 2.42 -3.14 7.28
C LEU A 67 3.13 -2.26 6.25
N SER A 68 2.61 -2.14 5.03
CA SER A 68 3.20 -1.30 4.00
C SER A 68 3.17 0.18 4.39
N LYS A 69 2.05 0.65 4.96
CA LYS A 69 1.94 2.01 5.54
C LYS A 69 3.02 2.28 6.58
N ASP A 70 3.23 1.36 7.53
CA ASP A 70 4.25 1.53 8.58
C ASP A 70 5.68 1.54 8.00
N CYS A 71 5.95 0.73 6.98
CA CYS A 71 7.27 0.64 6.33
C CYS A 71 7.66 1.93 5.58
N VAL A 72 6.67 2.69 5.11
CA VAL A 72 6.89 3.92 4.31
C VAL A 72 6.59 5.20 5.10
N ASP A 73 6.47 5.11 6.43
CA ASP A 73 6.25 6.29 7.28
C ASP A 73 7.33 7.37 7.03
N GLU A 74 6.92 8.63 6.93
CA GLU A 74 7.83 9.76 6.72
C GLU A 74 8.85 9.89 7.86
N ASP A 75 8.44 9.59 9.10
CA ASP A 75 9.32 9.52 10.24
C ASP A 75 10.05 8.17 10.27
N ARG A 76 11.35 8.20 9.95
CA ARG A 76 12.23 7.01 9.96
C ARG A 76 12.21 6.25 11.29
N LYS A 77 11.93 6.92 12.42
CA LYS A 77 11.88 6.29 13.75
C LYS A 77 10.61 5.46 13.96
N ARG A 78 9.55 5.71 13.17
CA ARG A 78 8.29 4.95 13.23
C ARG A 78 8.31 3.71 12.34
N ARG A 79 9.23 3.66 11.38
CA ARG A 79 9.42 2.49 10.50
C ARG A 79 9.81 1.28 11.34
N PRO A 80 9.21 0.10 11.12
CA PRO A 80 9.56 -1.10 11.83
C PRO A 80 10.95 -1.61 11.43
N ASP A 81 11.67 -2.21 12.38
CA ASP A 81 12.85 -3.01 12.07
C ASP A 81 12.49 -4.16 11.12
N MET A 82 13.42 -4.54 10.25
CA MET A 82 13.20 -5.62 9.28
C MET A 82 12.83 -6.95 9.96
N SER A 83 13.33 -7.20 11.17
CA SER A 83 12.93 -8.38 11.97
C SER A 83 11.43 -8.36 12.29
N LYS A 84 10.87 -7.21 12.66
CA LYS A 84 9.44 -7.02 12.93
C LYS A 84 8.62 -7.11 11.64
N VAL A 85 9.14 -6.62 10.52
CA VAL A 85 8.52 -6.78 9.19
C VAL A 85 8.37 -8.26 8.85
N VAL A 86 9.46 -9.04 8.94
CA VAL A 86 9.45 -10.47 8.65
C VAL A 86 8.47 -11.21 9.57
N LEU A 87 8.48 -10.94 10.87
CA LEU A 87 7.56 -11.55 11.82
C LEU A 87 6.08 -11.26 11.48
N ARG A 88 5.75 -10.03 11.08
CA ARG A 88 4.39 -9.66 10.66
C ARG A 88 3.99 -10.38 9.37
N LEU A 89 4.88 -10.42 8.38
CA LEU A 89 4.63 -11.16 7.13
C LEU A 89 4.40 -12.65 7.39
N SER A 90 5.17 -13.27 8.28
CA SER A 90 4.95 -14.67 8.67
C SER A 90 3.57 -14.89 9.27
N ARG A 91 3.09 -13.98 10.14
CA ARG A 91 1.74 -14.06 10.72
C ARG A 91 0.65 -13.89 9.65
N ILE A 92 0.81 -12.90 8.77
CA ILE A 92 -0.12 -12.67 7.66
C ILE A 92 -0.23 -13.91 6.78
N LEU A 93 0.89 -14.54 6.43
CA LEU A 93 0.92 -15.76 5.62
C LEU A 93 0.21 -16.94 6.30
N VAL A 94 0.32 -17.06 7.62
CA VAL A 94 -0.40 -18.10 8.37
C VAL A 94 -1.91 -17.83 8.29
N SER A 95 -2.34 -16.60 8.61
CA SER A 95 -3.75 -16.22 8.58
C SER A 95 -4.36 -16.25 7.18
N SER A 96 -3.57 -16.03 6.12
CA SER A 96 -4.06 -16.09 4.74
C SER A 96 -4.38 -17.51 4.28
N ARG A 97 -3.91 -18.53 5.01
CA ARG A 97 -4.07 -19.95 4.68
C ARG A 97 -5.08 -20.66 5.57
N GLU A 98 -5.51 -20.02 6.66
CA GLU A 98 -6.52 -20.59 7.55
C GLU A 98 -7.86 -20.64 6.78
N PRO A 99 -8.39 -21.84 6.49
CA PRO A 99 -9.75 -21.94 5.99
C PRO A 99 -10.67 -21.44 7.11
N HIS A 100 -11.58 -20.53 6.79
CA HIS A 100 -12.73 -20.30 7.67
C HIS A 100 -13.37 -21.67 7.93
N GLY A 101 -13.55 -21.97 9.22
CA GLY A 101 -13.92 -23.30 9.70
C GLY A 101 -15.16 -23.90 9.03
N LEU A 102 -15.22 -25.23 9.17
CA LEU A 102 -16.39 -26.10 9.07
C LEU A 102 -17.73 -25.41 9.39
#